data_AF-A0A3S3Q0P1-F1
#
_entry.id   AF-A0A3S3Q0P1-F1
#
_cell.length_a   1.000
_cell.length_b   1.000
_cell.length_c   1.000
_cell.angle_alpha   90.00
_cell.angle_beta   90.00
_cell.angle_gamma   90.00
#
_symmetry.space_group_name_H-M   'P 1'
#
loop_
_entity.id
_entity.type
_entity.pdbx_description
1 polymer ?
#
loop_
_entity_poly.entity_id
_entity_poly.type
_entity_poly.pdbx_seq_one_letter_code
_entity_poly.pdbx_strand_id
1 'polypeptide(L)'
;MNSPHVDFYIIANIDGDEKHIKVIELETTDGVPYYSCYIGETEITQLRNEIYGKWEQLWGNLPPETIELIGEKILEKTTPP
;
A
#
# COMPACT_ATOMS: atom_id res chain seq x y z
N MET A 1 0.81 -15.82 -18.78
CA MET A 1 -0.03 -14.62 -18.71
C MET A 1 0.68 -13.68 -17.74
N ASN A 2 1.36 -12.66 -18.25
CA ASN A 2 2.05 -11.68 -17.43
C ASN A 2 1.05 -10.56 -17.15
N SER A 3 0.29 -10.66 -16.06
CA SER A 3 -0.31 -9.46 -15.49
C SER A 3 0.84 -8.52 -15.14
N PRO A 4 0.82 -7.24 -15.57
CA PRO A 4 1.85 -6.29 -15.16
C PRO A 4 1.66 -6.06 -13.66
N HIS A 5 2.40 -6.80 -12.84
CA HIS A 5 2.52 -6.50 -11.43
C HIS A 5 3.18 -5.12 -11.34
N VAL A 6 2.43 -4.13 -10.87
CA VAL A 6 2.99 -2.81 -10.59
C VAL A 6 3.50 -2.86 -9.17
N ASP A 7 4.81 -3.01 -9.01
CA ASP A 7 5.47 -2.83 -7.74
C ASP A 7 6.34 -1.57 -7.72
N PHE A 8 6.32 -0.88 -6.59
CA PHE A 8 7.07 0.34 -6.35
C PHE A 8 7.38 0.47 -4.87
N TYR A 9 8.21 1.44 -4.51
CA TYR A 9 8.56 1.73 -3.13
C TYR A 9 8.01 3.07 -2.73
N ILE A 10 7.50 3.16 -1.50
CA ILE A 10 7.14 4.42 -0.86
C ILE A 10 7.93 4.58 0.43
N ILE A 11 8.02 5.82 0.90
CA ILE A 11 8.56 6.15 2.21
C ILE A 11 7.40 6.63 3.08
N ALA A 12 7.21 5.97 4.21
CA ALA A 12 6.17 6.32 5.17
C ALA A 12 6.70 6.18 6.61
N ASN A 13 6.16 6.99 7.51
CA ASN A 13 6.46 6.88 8.93
C ASN A 13 5.52 5.87 9.58
N ILE A 14 6.07 4.83 10.21
CA ILE A 14 5.34 3.81 10.95
C ILE A 14 5.95 3.73 12.34
N ASP A 15 5.13 3.88 13.38
CA ASP A 15 5.55 3.88 14.79
C ASP A 15 6.67 4.89 15.12
N GLY A 16 6.72 6.03 14.42
CA GLY A 16 7.71 7.08 14.61
C GLY A 16 8.99 6.91 13.78
N ASP A 17 9.18 5.76 13.13
CA ASP A 17 10.32 5.51 12.26
C ASP A 17 9.97 5.67 10.78
N GLU A 18 10.88 6.28 10.01
CA GLU A 18 10.80 6.23 8.55
C GLU A 18 11.10 4.81 8.05
N LYS A 19 10.16 4.23 7.30
CA LYS A 19 10.29 2.90 6.71
C LYS A 19 10.16 2.98 5.20
N HIS A 20 10.98 2.18 4.52
CA HIS A 20 10.82 1.91 3.09
C HIS A 20 9.82 0.77 2.93
N ILE A 21 8.71 1.04 2.27
CA ILE A 21 7.63 0.08 2.09
C ILE A 21 7.58 -0.28 0.61
N LYS A 22 7.74 -1.57 0.33
CA LYS A 22 7.45 -2.10 -1.01
C LYS A 22 5.94 -2.26 -1.13
N VAL A 23 5.36 -1.64 -2.14
CA VAL A 23 3.94 -1.76 -2.46
C VAL A 23 3.80 -2.59 -3.73
N ILE A 24 2.92 -3.58 -3.69
CA ILE A 24 2.55 -4.39 -4.84
C ILE A 24 1.07 -4.16 -5.10
N GLU A 25 0.74 -3.58 -6.25
CA GLU A 25 -0.64 -3.47 -6.74
C GLU A 25 -1.09 -4.84 -7.26
N LEU A 26 -2.21 -5.31 -6.72
CA LEU A 26 -2.85 -6.58 -7.03
C LEU A 26 -4.31 -6.31 -7.40
N GLU A 27 -4.90 -7.20 -8.19
CA GLU A 27 -6.28 -7.09 -8.63
C GLU A 27 -7.09 -8.26 -8.08
N THR A 28 -8.28 -7.97 -7.55
CA THR A 28 -9.26 -9.01 -7.19
C THR A 28 -9.93 -9.57 -8.46
N THR A 29 -10.54 -10.76 -8.37
CA THR A 29 -11.23 -11.36 -9.53
C THR A 29 -12.38 -10.48 -10.07
N ASP A 30 -12.91 -9.59 -9.24
CA ASP A 30 -13.96 -8.63 -9.58
C ASP A 30 -13.39 -7.30 -10.14
N GLY A 31 -12.09 -7.22 -10.40
CA GLY A 31 -11.42 -6.07 -11.02
C GLY A 31 -11.14 -4.89 -10.07
N VAL A 32 -11.25 -5.10 -8.75
CA VAL A 32 -10.94 -4.05 -7.78
C VAL A 32 -9.49 -4.17 -7.30
N PRO A 33 -8.67 -3.11 -7.44
CA PRO A 33 -7.28 -3.14 -7.01
C PRO A 33 -7.15 -3.09 -5.48
N TYR A 34 -6.13 -3.77 -4.98
CA TYR A 34 -5.65 -3.69 -3.60
C TYR A 34 -4.13 -3.70 -3.57
N TYR A 35 -3.55 -3.23 -2.48
CA TYR A 35 -2.13 -2.90 -2.38
C TYR A 35 -1.53 -3.67 -1.20
N SER A 36 -0.66 -4.62 -1.49
CA SER A 36 0.09 -5.33 -0.45
C SER A 36 1.36 -4.58 -0.13
N CYS A 37 1.54 -4.23 1.15
CA CYS A 37 2.64 -3.41 1.64
C CYS A 37 3.60 -4.26 2.46
N TYR A 38 4.89 -4.18 2.14
CA TYR A 38 5.95 -4.99 2.76
C TYR A 38 7.06 -4.09 3.31
N ILE A 39 7.60 -4.47 4.47
CA ILE A 39 8.87 -3.95 4.97
C ILE A 39 9.89 -5.09 4.87
N GLY A 40 10.88 -4.94 3.97
CA GLY A 40 11.76 -6.03 3.60
C GLY A 40 10.98 -7.17 2.94
N GLU A 41 10.98 -8.35 3.56
CA GLU A 41 10.23 -9.53 3.10
C GLU A 41 8.93 -9.77 3.89
N THR A 42 8.64 -8.93 4.89
CA THR A 42 7.48 -9.08 5.76
C THR A 42 6.32 -8.23 5.26
N GLU A 43 5.18 -8.87 4.95
CA GLU A 43 3.93 -8.17 4.69
C GLU A 43 3.41 -7.55 5.99
N ILE A 44 3.20 -6.23 5.98
CA ILE A 44 2.75 -5.48 7.16
C ILE A 44 1.27 -5.11 7.09
N THR A 45 0.75 -4.92 5.89
CA THR A 45 -0.65 -4.54 5.68
C THR A 45 -1.08 -4.77 4.23
N GLN A 46 -2.39 -4.89 4.03
CA GLN A 46 -3.02 -4.78 2.73
C GLN A 46 -4.01 -3.64 2.75
N LEU A 47 -3.92 -2.73 1.79
CA LEU A 47 -4.78 -1.56 1.70
C LEU A 47 -5.63 -1.58 0.44
N ARG A 48 -6.81 -0.98 0.52
CA ARG A 48 -7.68 -0.76 -0.62
C ARG A 48 -8.20 0.68 -0.61
N ASN A 49 -8.26 1.28 -1.79
CA ASN A 49 -8.94 2.54 -1.97
C ASN A 49 -10.40 2.29 -2.31
N GLU A 50 -11.30 2.73 -1.43
CA GLU A 50 -12.75 2.66 -1.63
C GLU A 50 -13.23 3.79 -2.56
N ILE A 51 -14.47 3.68 -3.04
CA ILE A 51 -15.07 4.53 -4.10
C ILE A 51 -15.00 6.04 -3.79
N TYR A 52 -14.86 6.43 -2.52
CA TYR A 52 -14.77 7.83 -2.08
C TYR A 52 -13.35 8.30 -1.76
N GLY A 53 -12.33 7.55 -2.16
CA GLY A 53 -10.93 7.85 -1.85
C GLY A 53 -10.52 7.49 -0.42
N LYS A 54 -11.41 6.85 0.35
CA LYS A 54 -11.11 6.36 1.69
C LYS A 54 -10.23 5.13 1.59
N TRP A 55 -9.10 5.15 2.30
CA TRP A 55 -8.22 4.00 2.43
C TRP A 55 -8.70 3.09 3.55
N GLU A 56 -8.85 1.80 3.25
CA GLU A 56 -9.21 0.77 4.22
C GLU A 56 -8.14 -0.31 4.28
N GLN A 57 -7.86 -0.77 5.49
CA GLN A 57 -6.98 -1.90 5.73
C GLN A 57 -7.78 -3.20 5.61
N LEU A 58 -7.41 -4.04 4.64
CA LEU A 58 -7.97 -5.38 4.45
C LEU A 58 -7.34 -6.39 5.41
N TRP A 59 -6.05 -6.22 5.73
CA TRP A 59 -5.28 -7.10 6.59
C TRP A 59 -4.15 -6.33 7.31
N GLY A 60 -3.78 -6.78 8.51
CA GLY A 60 -2.79 -6.14 9.37
C GLY A 60 -3.43 -5.38 10.53
N ASN A 61 -2.63 -4.59 11.24
CA ASN A 61 -3.08 -3.78 12.37
C ASN A 61 -2.30 -2.46 12.43
N LEU A 62 -2.53 -1.60 11.44
CA LEU A 62 -1.95 -0.26 11.40
C LEU A 62 -2.97 0.74 11.91
N PRO A 63 -2.53 1.81 12.60
CA PRO A 63 -3.45 2.84 13.05
C PRO A 63 -4.04 3.59 11.83
N PRO A 64 -5.27 4.14 11.94
CA PRO A 64 -5.96 4.81 10.83
C PRO A 64 -5.13 5.92 10.17
N GLU A 65 -4.41 6.71 10.97
CA GLU A 65 -3.52 7.78 10.48
C GLU A 65 -2.42 7.26 9.55
N THR A 66 -1.84 6.09 9.87
CA THR A 66 -0.81 5.46 9.05
C THR A 66 -1.41 4.88 7.78
N ILE A 67 -2.62 4.33 7.84
CA ILE A 67 -3.34 3.81 6.67
C ILE A 67 -3.59 4.93 5.66
N GLU A 68 -4.08 6.08 6.12
CA GLU A 68 -4.32 7.24 5.24
C GLU A 68 -3.01 7.75 4.63
N LEU A 69 -1.94 7.89 5.43
CA LEU A 69 -0.64 8.35 4.95
C LEU A 69 -0.03 7.42 3.91
N ILE A 70 -0.06 6.10 4.14
CA ILE A 70 0.41 5.11 3.16
C ILE A 70 -0.43 5.22 1.88
N GLY A 71 -1.74 5.33 2.03
CA GLY A 71 -2.67 5.49 0.92
C GLY A 71 -2.39 6.71 0.05
N GLU A 72 -2.16 7.86 0.66
CA GLU A 72 -1.75 9.08 -0.06
C GLU A 72 -0.45 8.86 -0.83
N LYS A 73 0.56 8.23 -0.22
CA LYS A 73 1.84 7.92 -0.87
C LYS A 73 1.68 6.97 -2.07
N ILE A 74 0.75 6.02 -1.98
CA ILE A 74 0.38 5.14 -3.09
C ILE A 74 -0.21 5.94 -4.25
N LEU A 75 -1.12 6.90 -3.98
CA LEU A 75 -1.70 7.76 -5.02
C LEU A 75 -0.67 8.68 -5.66
N GLU A 76 0.25 9.22 -4.88
CA GLU A 76 1.36 10.03 -5.39
C GLU A 76 2.31 9.23 -6.29
N LYS A 77 2.24 7.89 -6.27
CA LYS A 77 3.16 6.96 -6.96
C LYS A 77 4.60 7.44 -6.85
N THR A 78 4.99 7.83 -5.64
CA THR A 78 6.32 8.39 -5.43
C THR A 78 7.35 7.28 -5.64
N THR A 79 7.94 7.23 -6.83
CA THR A 79 9.17 6.50 -7.09
C THR A 79 10.34 7.47 -6.96
N PRO A 80 11.03 7.56 -5.80
CA PRO A 80 12.41 7.99 -5.80
C PRO A 80 13.32 6.80 -6.23
N PRO A 81 14.43 7.11 -6.92
CA PRO A 81 15.29 6.16 -7.63
C PRO A 81 16.11 5.21 -6.74
#